data_AF-A0A970DWW3-F1
#
_entry.id   AF-A0A970DWW3-F1
#
_cell.length_a   1.000
_cell.length_b   1.000
_cell.length_c   1.000
_cell.angle_alpha   90.00
_cell.angle_beta   90.00
_cell.angle_gamma   90.00
#
_symmetry.space_group_name_H-M   'P 1'
#
loop_
_entity.id
_entity.type
_entity.pdbx_description
1 polymer ?
#
loop_
_entity_poly.entity_id
_entity_poly.type
_entity_poly.pdbx_seq_one_letter_code
_entity_poly.pdbx_strand_id
1 'polypeptide(L)'
;NALVKQYKKMLELDGVELEFTPDSLEAIATLTMKRNAGARGLRSIIEKLLLDVMYEIPSRGDVKKCVITKEMVEGRKEPLLSTSAETRKKKKEESA
;
A
#
# COMPACT_ATOMS: atom_id res chain seq x y z
N ASN A 1 -1.05 13.52 -13.80
CA ASN A 1 -1.57 12.17 -13.50
C ASN A 1 -0.56 11.46 -12.60
N ALA A 2 -0.88 11.20 -11.33
CA ALA A 2 0.05 10.58 -10.38
C ALA A 2 -0.37 9.13 -10.10
N LEU A 3 0.54 8.17 -10.24
CA LEU A 3 0.28 6.73 -10.07
C LEU A 3 -0.36 6.42 -8.71
N VAL A 4 0.17 7.01 -7.64
CA VAL A 4 -0.39 6.86 -6.28
C VAL A 4 -1.87 7.26 -6.23
N LYS A 5 -2.25 8.37 -6.88
CA LYS A 5 -3.66 8.82 -6.92
C LYS A 5 -4.55 7.86 -7.71
N GLN A 6 -4.01 7.21 -8.75
CA GLN A 6 -4.75 6.22 -9.54
C GLN A 6 -5.03 4.96 -8.72
N TYR A 7 -4.02 4.41 -8.05
CA TYR A 7 -4.19 3.21 -7.22
C TYR A 7 -5.03 3.47 -5.98
N LYS A 8 -4.91 4.65 -5.36
CA LYS A 8 -5.81 5.06 -4.26
C LYS A 8 -7.26 5.01 -4.68
N LYS A 9 -7.61 5.65 -5.80
CA LYS A 9 -8.98 5.62 -6.32
C LYS A 9 -9.45 4.22 -6.68
N MET A 10 -8.56 3.37 -7.18
CA MET A 10 -8.91 2.00 -7.56
C MET A 10 -9.35 1.18 -6.34
N LEU A 11 -8.58 1.19 -5.26
CA LEU A 11 -8.95 0.49 -4.02
C LEU A 11 -10.13 1.15 -3.30
N GLU A 12 -10.30 2.47 -3.47
CA GLU A 12 -11.44 3.21 -2.93
C GLU A 12 -12.78 2.74 -3.54
N LEU A 13 -12.80 2.26 -4.80
CA LEU A 13 -13.98 1.65 -5.41
C LEU A 13 -14.41 0.36 -4.68
N ASP A 14 -13.46 -0.35 -4.10
CA ASP A 14 -13.70 -1.54 -3.26
C ASP A 14 -13.89 -1.18 -1.77
N GLY A 15 -13.95 0.12 -1.44
CA GLY A 15 -14.15 0.60 -0.07
C GLY A 15 -12.92 0.45 0.84
N VAL A 16 -11.72 0.35 0.26
CA VAL A 16 -10.45 0.24 0.97
C VAL A 16 -9.60 1.50 0.79
N GLU A 17 -9.16 2.09 1.90
CA GLU A 17 -8.24 3.22 1.89
C GLU A 17 -6.79 2.74 1.64
N LEU A 18 -6.11 3.29 0.63
CA LEU A 18 -4.69 3.02 0.39
C LEU A 18 -3.82 4.18 0.89
N GLU A 19 -2.86 3.88 1.75
CA GLU A 19 -1.88 4.82 2.27
C GLU A 19 -0.46 4.37 1.98
N PHE A 20 0.39 5.33 1.59
CA PHE A 20 1.83 5.13 1.48
C PHE A 20 2.48 5.96 2.56
N THR A 21 3.29 5.31 3.39
CA THR A 21 4.13 6.00 4.38
C THR A 21 5.22 6.82 3.66
N PRO A 22 5.69 7.95 4.22
CA PRO A 22 6.69 8.80 3.55
C PRO A 22 7.98 8.06 3.15
N ASP A 23 8.47 7.20 4.03
CA ASP A 23 9.65 6.35 3.84
C ASP A 23 9.44 5.27 2.77
N SER A 24 8.20 4.77 2.59
CA SER A 24 7.89 3.87 1.46
C SER A 24 8.07 4.56 0.11
N LEU A 25 7.71 5.85 -0.01
CA LEU A 25 7.85 6.60 -1.27
C LEU A 25 9.34 6.79 -1.62
N GLU A 26 10.16 7.13 -0.62
CA GLU A 26 11.62 7.22 -0.78
C GLU A 26 12.24 5.88 -1.15
N ALA A 27 11.78 4.79 -0.53
CA ALA A 27 12.24 3.44 -0.84
C ALA A 27 11.89 3.04 -2.28
N ILE A 28 10.68 3.39 -2.75
CA ILE A 28 10.24 3.12 -4.12
C ILE A 28 11.12 3.89 -5.11
N ALA A 29 11.39 5.17 -4.85
CA ALA A 29 12.27 5.98 -5.68
C ALA A 29 13.69 5.38 -5.73
N THR A 30 14.26 5.03 -4.58
CA THR A 30 15.59 4.42 -4.47
C THR A 30 15.68 3.09 -5.20
N LEU A 31 14.68 2.21 -5.05
CA LEU A 31 14.64 0.93 -5.72
C LEU A 31 14.51 1.08 -7.24
N THR A 32 13.74 2.07 -7.69
CA THR A 32 13.59 2.39 -9.11
C THR A 32 14.93 2.82 -9.72
N MET A 33 15.67 3.68 -9.02
CA MET A 33 17.00 4.12 -9.45
C MET A 33 17.97 2.94 -9.52
N LYS A 34 17.99 2.07 -8.49
CA LYS A 34 18.85 0.87 -8.47
C LYS A 34 18.58 -0.08 -9.63
N ARG A 35 17.34 -0.15 -10.11
CA ARG A 35 16.95 -1.00 -11.25
C ARG A 35 17.18 -0.37 -12.62
N ASN A 36 17.77 0.84 -12.70
CA ASN A 36 17.98 1.59 -13.95
C ASN A 36 16.71 1.75 -14.81
N ALA A 37 15.53 1.64 -14.21
CA ALA A 37 14.25 1.63 -14.93
C ALA A 37 13.65 3.03 -15.13
N GLY A 38 14.28 4.06 -14.54
CA GLY A 38 13.81 5.46 -14.60
C GLY A 38 12.34 5.62 -14.18
N ALA A 39 11.68 6.70 -14.58
CA ALA A 39 10.29 6.97 -14.22
C ALA A 39 9.28 5.89 -14.68
N ARG A 40 9.61 5.10 -15.72
CA ARG A 40 8.77 3.98 -16.18
C ARG A 40 8.79 2.81 -15.20
N GLY A 41 9.90 2.62 -14.47
CA GLY A 41 10.04 1.59 -13.45
C GLY A 41 9.15 1.80 -12.22
N LEU A 42 8.76 3.05 -11.92
CA LEU A 42 7.90 3.36 -10.77
C LEU A 42 6.59 2.59 -10.83
N ARG A 43 5.96 2.56 -12.01
CA ARG A 43 4.71 1.84 -12.21
C ARG A 43 4.88 0.35 -11.93
N SER A 44 5.90 -0.27 -12.53
CA SER A 44 6.15 -1.71 -12.36
C SER A 44 6.42 -2.10 -10.90
N ILE A 45 7.13 -1.26 -10.15
CA ILE A 45 7.37 -1.51 -8.71
C ILE A 45 6.06 -1.43 -7.92
N ILE A 46 5.25 -0.39 -8.16
CA ILE A 46 3.97 -0.23 -7.47
C ILE A 46 2.99 -1.34 -7.84
N GLU A 47 2.88 -1.70 -9.13
CA GLU A 47 2.04 -2.80 -9.61
C GLU A 47 2.43 -4.12 -8.94
N LYS A 48 3.73 -4.40 -8.81
CA LYS A 48 4.21 -5.60 -8.13
C LYS A 48 3.87 -5.61 -6.64
N LEU A 49 3.99 -4.47 -5.96
CA LEU A 49 3.66 -4.37 -4.52
C LEU A 49 2.16 -4.51 -4.25
N LEU A 50 1.33 -4.04 -5.17
CA LEU A 50 -0.13 -4.04 -5.01
C LEU A 50 -0.80 -5.27 -5.63
N LEU A 51 -0.07 -6.12 -6.36
CA LEU A 51 -0.64 -7.27 -7.06
C LEU A 51 -1.40 -8.19 -6.09
N ASP A 52 -0.74 -8.58 -5.01
CA ASP A 52 -1.32 -9.48 -4.01
C ASP A 52 -2.49 -8.80 -3.29
N VAL A 53 -2.34 -7.52 -2.95
CA VAL A 53 -3.38 -6.70 -2.32
C VAL A 53 -4.64 -6.61 -3.20
N MET A 54 -4.48 -6.36 -4.50
CA MET A 54 -5.58 -6.24 -5.45
C MET A 54 -6.26 -7.59 -5.74
N TYR A 55 -5.54 -8.69 -5.57
CA TYR A 55 -6.12 -10.03 -5.67
C TYR A 55 -6.93 -10.39 -4.42
N GLU A 56 -6.43 -10.04 -3.24
CA GLU A 56 -7.08 -10.38 -1.96
C GLU A 56 -8.28 -9.48 -1.63
N ILE A 57 -8.19 -8.16 -1.85
CA ILE A 57 -9.21 -7.17 -1.45
C ILE A 57 -10.62 -7.53 -1.94
N PRO A 58 -10.85 -7.89 -3.21
CA PRO A 58 -12.18 -8.20 -3.71
C PRO A 58 -12.88 -9.35 -2.94
N SER A 59 -12.09 -10.24 -2.33
CA SER A 59 -12.60 -11.37 -1.53
C SER A 59 -12.65 -11.07 -0.02
N ARG A 60 -12.09 -9.94 0.43
CA ARG A 60 -11.91 -9.58 1.83
C ARG A 60 -12.72 -8.34 2.22
N GLY A 61 -13.99 -8.55 2.56
CA GLY A 61 -14.90 -7.47 2.99
C GLY A 61 -14.60 -6.85 4.37
N ASP A 62 -13.70 -7.47 5.15
CA ASP A 62 -13.29 -7.04 6.47
C ASP A 62 -12.17 -6.00 6.45
N VAL A 63 -11.42 -5.91 5.35
CA VAL A 63 -10.32 -4.96 5.16
C VAL A 63 -10.89 -3.56 4.90
N LYS A 64 -10.35 -2.55 5.58
CA LYS A 64 -10.75 -1.14 5.40
C LYS A 64 -9.59 -0.23 5.02
N LYS A 65 -8.36 -0.62 5.33
CA LYS A 65 -7.18 0.18 5.04
C LYS A 65 -5.99 -0.70 4.71
N CYS A 66 -5.29 -0.35 3.64
CA CYS A 66 -4.02 -0.95 3.23
C CYS A 66 -2.93 0.11 3.40
N VAL A 67 -1.86 -0.23 4.14
CA VAL A 67 -0.74 0.67 4.37
C VAL A 67 0.52 0.07 3.79
N ILE A 68 1.14 0.79 2.85
CA ILE A 68 2.42 0.43 2.25
C ILE A 68 3.55 1.07 3.06
N THR A 69 4.45 0.23 3.56
CA THR A 69 5.61 0.58 4.38
C THR A 69 6.91 0.37 3.61
N LYS A 70 8.00 0.99 4.07
CA LYS A 70 9.33 0.80 3.48
C LYS A 70 9.76 -0.68 3.45
N GLU A 71 9.47 -1.43 4.50
CA GLU A 71 9.82 -2.85 4.60
C GLU A 71 9.16 -3.69 3.49
N MET A 72 7.93 -3.35 3.10
CA MET A 72 7.24 -4.03 2.00
C MET A 72 7.89 -3.71 0.65
N VAL A 73 8.26 -2.45 0.44
CA VAL A 73 8.96 -2.03 -0.78
C VAL A 73 10.28 -2.78 -0.95
N GLU A 74 10.97 -3.02 0.15
CA GLU A 74 12.23 -3.77 0.19
C GLU A 74 12.04 -5.29 0.17
N GLY A 75 10.79 -5.79 0.16
CA GLY A 75 10.46 -7.21 0.14
C GLY A 75 10.72 -7.94 1.46
N ARG A 76 10.80 -7.20 2.57
CA ARG A 76 11.09 -7.76 3.91
C ARG A 76 9.83 -8.14 4.70
N LYS A 77 8.66 -7.65 4.29
CA LYS A 77 7.36 -7.90 4.94
C LYS A 77 6.24 -7.97 3.90
N GLU A 78 5.23 -8.78 4.19
CA GLU A 78 3.97 -8.82 3.43
C GLU A 78 3.14 -7.54 3.65
N PRO A 79 2.25 -7.16 2.71
CA PRO A 79 1.38 -6.00 2.82
C PRO A 79 0.54 -6.00 4.10
N LEU A 80 0.51 -4.87 4.81
CA LEU A 80 -0.27 -4.72 6.04
C LEU A 80 -1.70 -4.32 5.65
N LEU A 81 -2.62 -5.22 5.93
CA LEU A 81 -4.05 -5.03 5.70
C LEU A 81 -4.73 -4.85 7.06
N SER A 82 -5.16 -3.63 7.34
CA SER A 82 -5.91 -3.31 8.55
C SER A 82 -7.37 -3.73 8.36
N THR A 83 -7.80 -4.67 9.18
CA THR A 83 -9.18 -5.13 9.24
C THR A 83 -10.02 -4.20 10.13
N SER A 84 -11.33 -4.23 9.92
CA SER A 84 -12.32 -3.49 10.72
C SER A 84 -12.27 -3.83 12.22
N ALA A 85 -11.72 -4.99 12.60
CA ALA A 85 -11.49 -5.38 13.99
C ALA A 85 -10.26 -4.70 14.61
N GLU A 86 -9.18 -4.51 13.85
CA GLU A 86 -7.96 -3.82 14.31
C GLU A 86 -8.12 -2.31 14.41
N THR A 87 -8.88 -1.69 13.50
CA THR A 87 -9.15 -0.25 13.55
C THR A 87 -9.90 0.15 14.84
N ARG A 88 -10.71 -0.75 15.40
CA ARG A 88 -11.38 -0.52 16.70
C ARG A 88 -10.45 -0.65 17.90
N LYS A 89 -9.36 -1.43 17.82
CA LYS A 89 -8.38 -1.57 18.91
C LYS A 89 -7.49 -0.33 19.03
N LYS A 90 -6.89 0.15 17.93
CA LYS A 90 -6.04 1.35 17.95
C LYS A 90 -6.76 2.59 18.44
N LYS A 91 -8.02 2.80 18.03
CA LYS A 91 -8.82 3.96 18.46
C LYS A 91 -9.15 3.95 19.96
N LYS A 92 -9.03 2.79 20.64
CA LYS A 92 -9.26 2.65 22.08
C LYS A 92 -8.00 2.89 22.92
N GLU A 93 -6.81 2.64 22.37
CA GLU A 93 -5.53 2.92 23.04
C GLU A 93 -5.08 4.38 22.91
N GLU A 94 -5.45 5.09 21.84
CA GLU A 94 -5.09 6.51 21.63
C GLU A 94 -6.00 7.50 22.39
N SER A 95 -7.01 7.01 23.12
CA SER A 95 -7.92 7.81 23.96
C SER A 95 -7.87 7.43 25.44
N ALA A 96 -6.82 6.70 25.87
CA ALA A 96 -6.57 6.33 27.26
C ALA A 96 -5.31 7.03 27.79
#